data_AF-A0A6G7YP61-F1
#
_entry.id   AF-A0A6G7YP61-F1
#
_cell.length_a   1.000
_cell.length_b   1.000
_cell.length_c   1.000
_cell.angle_alpha   90.00
_cell.angle_beta   90.00
_cell.angle_gamma   90.00
#
_symmetry.space_group_name_H-M   'P 1'
#
loop_
_entity.id
_entity.type
_entity.pdbx_description
1 polymer ?
#
loop_
_entity_poly.entity_id
_entity_poly.type
_entity_poly.pdbx_seq_one_letter_code
_entity_poly.pdbx_strand_id
1 'polypeptide(L)'
;MLAWFRRHDRTALLKVIAIALPCLTATALLFWQTRTGPAAQMLGTIGVSALIWLLPSKLRSPNPLLKAFVVLLFVAASAGAVAPLVVDAVPDKPPTKRAQAVNRANRMCNAITSFRPIARLPRGTVFTFVDTGPRLITVTHHSAVAGPYHRNAQQIVDIMKAFRGSEPEAHAIIAKYRADYVLTCPNASTTTIFRAEAPEGFYGQLANDQIPEWLTPIPLPKGSPFRMWRVVR
;
A
#
# COMPACT_ATOMS: atom_id res chain seq x y z
N MET A 1 -29.44 -1.25 23.03
CA MET A 1 -30.48 -0.27 23.42
C MET A 1 -31.81 -0.48 22.68
N LEU A 2 -31.88 -0.40 21.33
CA LEU A 2 -33.13 -0.59 20.58
C LEU A 2 -33.78 -1.98 20.74
N ALA A 3 -32.98 -3.05 20.78
CA ALA A 3 -33.49 -4.42 20.99
C ALA A 3 -34.17 -4.58 22.36
N TRP A 4 -33.63 -3.91 23.39
CA TRP A 4 -34.19 -3.91 24.74
C TRP A 4 -35.57 -3.24 24.79
N PHE A 5 -35.71 -2.06 24.17
CA PHE A 5 -36.99 -1.33 24.12
C PHE A 5 -38.06 -2.01 23.25
N ARG A 6 -37.65 -2.81 22.25
CA ARG A 6 -38.55 -3.54 21.34
C ARG A 6 -38.78 -5.00 21.76
N ARG A 7 -38.32 -5.42 22.94
CA ARG A 7 -38.36 -6.83 23.39
C ARG A 7 -39.77 -7.46 23.44
N HIS A 8 -40.80 -6.63 23.55
CA HIS A 8 -42.20 -7.06 23.61
C HIS A 8 -42.85 -7.26 22.22
N ASP A 9 -42.21 -6.78 21.14
CA ASP A 9 -42.66 -6.98 19.75
C ASP A 9 -41.66 -7.89 19.03
N ARG A 10 -42.05 -9.15 18.84
CA ARG A 10 -41.18 -10.19 18.25
C ARG A 10 -40.72 -9.83 16.84
N THR A 11 -41.57 -9.20 16.04
CA THR A 11 -41.27 -8.84 14.66
C THR A 11 -40.30 -7.66 14.61
N ALA A 12 -40.51 -6.64 15.45
CA ALA A 12 -39.58 -5.53 15.55
C ALA A 12 -38.23 -5.96 16.16
N LEU A 13 -38.23 -6.87 17.13
CA LEU A 13 -37.02 -7.41 17.74
C LEU A 13 -36.16 -8.14 16.69
N LEU A 14 -36.77 -9.02 15.89
CA LEU A 14 -36.04 -9.74 14.83
C LEU A 14 -35.41 -8.79 13.80
N LYS A 15 -36.12 -7.73 13.39
CA LYS A 15 -35.58 -6.72 12.48
C LYS A 15 -34.39 -5.97 13.09
N VAL A 16 -34.46 -5.63 14.38
CA VAL A 16 -33.35 -4.96 15.07
C VAL A 16 -32.16 -5.89 15.22
N ILE A 17 -32.36 -7.16 15.56
CA ILE A 17 -31.29 -8.15 15.66
C ILE A 17 -30.61 -8.38 14.31
N ALA A 18 -31.40 -8.50 13.23
CA ALA A 18 -30.88 -8.71 11.87
C ALA A 18 -29.95 -7.59 11.41
N ILE A 19 -30.16 -6.36 11.87
CA ILE A 19 -29.28 -5.21 11.57
C ILE A 19 -28.13 -5.11 12.57
N ALA A 20 -28.40 -5.31 13.86
CA ALA A 20 -27.42 -5.12 14.93
C ALA A 20 -26.32 -6.19 14.93
N LEU A 21 -26.67 -7.45 14.63
CA LEU A 21 -25.74 -8.56 14.69
C LEU A 21 -24.58 -8.41 13.68
N PRO A 22 -24.82 -8.14 12.38
CA PRO A 22 -23.73 -7.87 11.44
C PRO A 22 -22.87 -6.67 11.82
N CYS A 23 -23.46 -5.58 12.34
CA CYS A 23 -22.72 -4.41 12.79
C CYS A 23 -21.81 -4.72 13.97
N LEU A 24 -22.30 -5.46 14.98
CA LEU A 24 -21.50 -5.87 16.13
C LEU A 24 -20.37 -6.82 15.73
N THR A 25 -20.65 -7.78 14.85
CA THR A 25 -19.63 -8.68 14.32
C THR A 25 -18.58 -7.92 13.53
N ALA A 26 -18.98 -6.98 12.67
CA ALA A 26 -18.06 -6.11 11.92
C ALA A 26 -17.17 -5.30 12.87
N THR A 27 -17.73 -4.68 13.92
CA THR A 27 -16.96 -3.94 14.93
C THR A 27 -15.99 -4.84 15.68
N ALA A 28 -16.40 -6.04 16.11
CA ALA A 28 -15.52 -6.99 16.77
C ALA A 28 -14.35 -7.42 15.88
N LEU A 29 -14.61 -7.64 14.58
CA LEU A 29 -13.58 -8.01 13.60
C LEU A 29 -12.53 -6.90 13.40
N LEU A 30 -12.89 -5.62 13.58
CA LEU A 30 -11.95 -4.50 13.53
C LEU A 30 -10.91 -4.56 14.66
N PHE A 31 -11.26 -5.12 15.82
CA PHE A 31 -10.32 -5.35 16.92
C PHE A 31 -9.44 -6.59 16.72
N TRP A 32 -9.83 -7.50 15.84
CA TRP A 32 -9.07 -8.72 15.57
C TRP A 32 -7.88 -8.44 14.62
N GLN A 33 -8.15 -7.94 13.41
CA GLN A 33 -7.12 -7.65 12.40
C GLN A 33 -7.55 -6.49 11.51
N THR A 34 -6.62 -5.57 11.21
CA THR A 34 -6.85 -4.43 10.30
C THR A 34 -7.34 -4.84 8.90
N ARG A 35 -6.97 -6.05 8.42
CA ARG A 35 -7.42 -6.57 7.12
C ARG A 35 -8.93 -6.81 7.02
N THR A 36 -9.65 -6.89 8.13
CA THR A 36 -11.11 -7.04 8.14
C THR A 36 -11.82 -5.70 7.87
N GLY A 37 -11.08 -4.58 7.88
CA GLY A 37 -11.59 -3.23 7.66
C GLY A 37 -12.51 -3.10 6.45
N PRO A 38 -12.08 -3.50 5.23
CA PRO A 38 -12.93 -3.43 4.05
C PRO A 38 -14.23 -4.24 4.17
N ALA A 39 -14.17 -5.46 4.70
CA ALA A 39 -15.35 -6.30 4.90
C ALA A 39 -16.30 -5.69 5.95
N ALA A 40 -15.75 -5.14 7.05
CA ALA A 40 -16.51 -4.44 8.07
C ALA A 40 -17.20 -3.18 7.52
N GLN A 41 -16.54 -2.43 6.64
CA GLN A 41 -17.14 -1.26 5.96
C GLN A 41 -18.31 -1.65 5.05
N MET A 42 -18.17 -2.75 4.29
CA MET A 42 -19.26 -3.26 3.43
C MET A 42 -20.48 -3.65 4.26
N LEU A 43 -20.29 -4.37 5.38
CA LEU A 43 -21.37 -4.71 6.30
C LEU A 43 -21.99 -3.48 6.97
N GLY A 44 -21.16 -2.50 7.35
CA GLY A 44 -21.60 -1.24 7.96
C GLY A 44 -22.45 -0.38 7.03
N THR A 45 -22.21 -0.44 5.70
CA THR A 45 -22.94 0.36 4.71
C THR A 45 -24.44 0.06 4.76
N ILE A 46 -24.83 -1.21 4.93
CA ILE A 46 -26.25 -1.62 5.01
C ILE A 46 -26.95 -0.94 6.20
N GLY A 47 -26.31 -0.98 7.37
CA GLY A 47 -26.86 -0.37 8.59
C GLY A 47 -26.94 1.15 8.48
N VAL A 48 -25.91 1.79 7.92
CA VAL A 48 -25.85 3.24 7.70
C VAL A 48 -26.93 3.69 6.72
N SER A 49 -27.13 2.98 5.60
CA SER A 49 -28.20 3.29 4.63
C SER A 49 -29.59 3.24 5.26
N ALA A 50 -29.86 2.23 6.10
CA ALA A 50 -31.12 2.14 6.83
C ALA A 50 -31.32 3.30 7.82
N LEU A 51 -30.25 3.73 8.51
CA LEU A 51 -30.30 4.87 9.42
C LEU A 51 -30.53 6.18 8.67
N ILE A 52 -29.85 6.40 7.54
CA ILE A 52 -30.05 7.57 6.67
C ILE A 52 -31.50 7.64 6.19
N TRP A 53 -32.09 6.51 5.79
CA TRP A 53 -33.49 6.44 5.35
C TRP A 53 -34.48 6.81 6.47
N LEU A 54 -34.22 6.36 7.70
CA LEU A 54 -35.12 6.58 8.83
C LEU A 54 -34.97 7.96 9.48
N LEU A 55 -33.79 8.58 9.38
CA LEU A 55 -33.43 9.82 10.07
C LEU A 55 -34.40 11.00 9.81
N PRO A 56 -34.83 11.32 8.56
CA PRO A 56 -35.76 12.43 8.31
C PRO A 56 -37.09 12.30 9.05
N SER A 57 -37.61 11.07 9.17
CA SER A 57 -38.88 10.78 9.84
C SER A 57 -38.83 10.97 11.36
N LYS A 58 -37.62 10.95 11.93
CA LYS A 58 -37.38 11.14 13.38
C LYS A 58 -37.09 12.59 13.76
N LEU A 59 -36.76 13.44 12.79
CA LEU A 59 -36.53 14.86 13.03
C LEU A 59 -37.87 15.60 13.18
N ARG A 60 -38.11 16.17 14.38
CA ARG A 60 -39.33 16.91 14.74
C ARG A 60 -39.40 18.33 14.15
N SER A 61 -38.40 18.77 13.40
CA SER A 61 -38.40 20.12 12.82
C SER A 61 -39.41 20.24 11.67
N PRO A 62 -40.16 21.35 11.55
CA PRO A 62 -40.98 21.63 10.37
C PRO A 62 -40.15 22.10 9.16
N ASN A 63 -38.88 22.50 9.35
CA ASN A 63 -38.05 23.07 8.30
C ASN A 63 -37.36 21.96 7.45
N PRO A 64 -37.67 21.83 6.15
CA PRO A 64 -37.10 20.80 5.29
C PRO A 64 -35.61 21.00 5.02
N LEU A 65 -35.13 22.25 4.98
CA LEU A 65 -33.70 22.55 4.79
C LEU A 65 -32.87 22.07 5.98
N LEU A 66 -33.37 22.27 7.20
CA LEU A 66 -32.71 21.76 8.40
C LEU A 66 -32.64 20.23 8.40
N LYS A 67 -33.70 19.54 7.95
CA LYS A 67 -33.69 18.07 7.82
C LYS A 67 -32.66 17.60 6.80
N ALA A 68 -32.64 18.22 5.62
CA ALA A 68 -31.68 17.91 4.58
C ALA A 68 -30.23 18.13 5.07
N PHE A 69 -29.97 19.24 5.75
CA PHE A 69 -28.67 19.56 6.33
C PHE A 69 -28.21 18.52 7.36
N VAL A 70 -29.08 18.12 8.29
CA VAL A 70 -28.75 17.10 9.31
C VAL A 70 -28.48 15.73 8.67
N VAL A 71 -29.26 15.34 7.67
CA VAL A 71 -29.04 14.09 6.92
C VAL A 71 -27.72 14.16 6.17
N LEU A 72 -27.41 15.27 5.51
CA LEU A 72 -26.16 15.48 4.79
C LEU A 72 -24.95 15.39 5.73
N LEU A 73 -25.01 16.01 6.90
CA LEU A 73 -23.97 15.89 7.93
C LEU A 73 -23.78 14.45 8.39
N PHE A 74 -24.87 13.71 8.60
CA PHE A 74 -24.81 12.30 8.99
C PHE A 74 -24.19 11.42 7.90
N VAL A 75 -24.54 11.66 6.63
CA VAL A 75 -23.92 11.00 5.47
C VAL A 75 -22.43 11.33 5.40
N ALA A 76 -22.05 12.60 5.50
CA ALA A 76 -20.65 13.00 5.45
C ALA A 76 -19.83 12.36 6.58
N ALA A 77 -20.37 12.37 7.81
CA ALA A 77 -19.71 11.75 8.95
C ALA A 77 -19.56 10.23 8.79
N SER A 78 -20.61 9.54 8.34
CA SER A 78 -20.58 8.08 8.13
C SER A 78 -19.72 7.66 6.93
N ALA A 79 -19.56 8.52 5.93
CA ALA A 79 -18.62 8.34 4.82
C ALA A 79 -17.14 8.60 5.20
N GLY A 80 -16.88 8.89 6.49
CA GLY A 80 -15.52 9.02 7.02
C GLY A 80 -14.96 10.44 6.95
N ALA A 81 -15.76 11.48 6.65
CA ALA A 81 -15.29 12.87 6.63
C ALA A 81 -14.79 13.36 8.00
N VAL A 82 -15.17 12.68 9.10
CA VAL A 82 -14.67 12.96 10.45
C VAL A 82 -13.23 12.48 10.64
N ALA A 83 -12.83 11.39 9.97
CA ALA A 83 -11.50 10.81 10.15
C ALA A 83 -10.34 11.78 9.82
N PRO A 84 -10.30 12.46 8.65
CA PRO A 84 -9.24 13.42 8.37
C PRO A 84 -9.24 14.59 9.36
N LEU A 85 -10.41 15.10 9.77
CA LEU A 85 -10.51 16.18 10.76
C LEU A 85 -9.89 15.81 12.10
N VAL A 86 -10.07 14.56 12.54
CA VAL A 86 -9.49 14.05 13.78
C VAL A 86 -7.98 13.82 13.61
N VAL A 87 -7.55 13.27 12.47
CA VAL A 87 -6.13 13.03 12.18
C VAL A 87 -5.36 14.34 12.11
N ASP A 88 -5.88 15.34 11.40
CA ASP A 88 -5.25 16.66 11.24
C ASP A 88 -5.20 17.46 12.56
N ALA A 89 -6.08 17.14 13.51
CA ALA A 89 -6.07 17.72 14.85
C ALA A 89 -4.98 17.11 15.77
N VAL A 90 -4.39 15.96 15.38
CA VAL A 90 -3.26 15.37 16.10
C VAL A 90 -1.97 16.05 15.60
N PRO A 91 -1.20 16.71 16.48
CA PRO A 91 0.04 17.35 16.06
C PRO A 91 1.05 16.32 15.54
N ASP A 92 1.32 16.37 14.24
CA ASP A 92 2.38 15.56 13.66
C ASP A 92 3.75 16.06 14.09
N LYS A 93 4.65 15.13 14.46
CA LYS A 93 6.07 15.47 14.59
C LYS A 93 6.60 15.83 13.21
N PRO A 94 7.30 16.96 13.02
CA PRO A 94 7.84 17.33 11.72
C PRO A 94 8.74 16.19 11.22
N PRO A 95 8.57 15.75 9.96
CA PRO A 95 9.28 14.58 9.47
C PRO A 95 10.78 14.87 9.46
N THR A 96 11.56 13.95 10.01
CA THR A 96 13.02 14.03 9.97
C THR A 96 13.53 14.07 8.53
N LYS A 97 14.74 14.58 8.27
CA LYS A 97 15.35 14.58 6.93
C LYS A 97 15.33 13.18 6.29
N ARG A 98 15.57 12.13 7.10
CA ARG A 98 15.46 10.73 6.66
C ARG A 98 14.04 10.39 6.23
N ALA A 99 13.04 10.70 7.04
CA ALA A 99 11.64 10.44 6.71
C ALA A 99 11.21 11.19 5.44
N GLN A 100 11.65 12.43 5.26
CA GLN A 100 11.38 13.21 4.04
C GLN A 100 11.99 12.55 2.79
N ALA A 101 13.23 12.06 2.87
CA ALA A 101 13.88 11.34 1.77
C ALA A 101 13.13 10.05 1.40
N VAL A 102 12.69 9.29 2.42
CA VAL A 102 11.90 8.06 2.23
C VAL A 102 10.55 8.37 1.59
N ASN A 103 9.82 9.37 2.09
CA ASN A 103 8.53 9.78 1.54
C ASN A 103 8.66 10.25 0.08
N ARG A 104 9.73 11.00 -0.24
CA ARG A 104 10.03 11.41 -1.61
C ARG A 104 10.31 10.20 -2.51
N ALA A 105 11.14 9.26 -2.07
CA ALA A 105 11.46 8.05 -2.83
C ALA A 105 10.22 7.19 -3.08
N ASN A 106 9.40 6.95 -2.05
CA ASN A 106 8.15 6.20 -2.17
C ASN A 106 7.19 6.85 -3.16
N ARG A 107 7.08 8.20 -3.18
CA ARG A 107 6.26 8.90 -4.17
C ARG A 107 6.83 8.77 -5.58
N MET A 108 8.14 8.99 -5.74
CA MET A 108 8.77 9.03 -7.06
C MET A 108 8.91 7.64 -7.69
N CYS A 109 9.33 6.61 -6.96
CA CYS A 109 9.48 5.26 -7.51
C CYS A 109 8.16 4.61 -7.90
N ASN A 110 7.04 5.08 -7.35
CA ASN A 110 5.70 4.62 -7.75
C ASN A 110 5.08 5.45 -8.88
N ALA A 111 5.69 6.56 -9.30
CA ALA A 111 5.19 7.37 -10.40
C ALA A 111 5.41 6.66 -11.75
N ILE A 112 4.37 6.53 -12.58
CA ILE A 112 4.49 5.97 -13.95
C ILE A 112 5.60 6.68 -14.72
N THR A 113 5.65 8.01 -14.61
CA THR A 113 6.60 8.84 -15.36
C THR A 113 8.05 8.56 -15.03
N SER A 114 8.35 8.08 -13.83
CA SER A 114 9.72 7.73 -13.42
C SER A 114 10.28 6.52 -14.14
N PHE A 115 9.44 5.69 -14.77
CA PHE A 115 9.87 4.54 -15.57
C PHE A 115 10.18 4.90 -17.03
N ARG A 116 9.85 6.11 -17.51
CA ARG A 116 10.10 6.51 -18.90
C ARG A 116 11.55 6.32 -19.35
N PRO A 117 12.59 6.65 -18.54
CA PRO A 117 13.97 6.40 -18.93
C PRO A 117 14.29 4.89 -19.03
N ILE A 118 13.71 4.08 -18.14
CA ILE A 118 13.88 2.63 -18.17
C ILE A 118 13.23 2.06 -19.44
N ALA A 119 12.02 2.51 -19.80
CA ALA A 119 11.30 2.06 -20.99
C ALA A 119 12.03 2.30 -22.33
N ARG A 120 13.04 3.19 -22.34
CA ARG A 120 13.87 3.47 -23.53
C ARG A 120 15.04 2.50 -23.69
N LEU A 121 15.33 1.70 -22.66
CA LEU A 121 16.37 0.69 -22.74
C LEU A 121 15.89 -0.52 -23.56
N PRO A 122 16.81 -1.28 -24.17
CA PRO A 122 16.46 -2.52 -24.86
C PRO A 122 15.67 -3.45 -23.94
N ARG A 123 14.67 -4.16 -24.50
CA ARG A 123 13.89 -5.15 -23.76
C ARG A 123 14.82 -6.15 -23.06
N GLY A 124 14.47 -6.48 -21.83
CA GLY A 124 15.22 -7.43 -21.01
C GLY A 124 14.50 -7.75 -19.70
N THR A 125 15.02 -8.75 -19.00
CA THR A 125 14.55 -9.15 -17.68
C THR A 125 15.24 -8.31 -16.61
N VAL A 126 14.46 -7.65 -15.77
CA VAL A 126 14.96 -6.76 -14.72
C VAL A 126 14.83 -7.45 -13.36
N PHE A 127 15.96 -7.61 -12.69
CA PHE A 127 16.03 -8.00 -11.29
C PHE A 127 15.85 -6.75 -10.42
N THR A 128 14.76 -6.68 -9.67
CA THR A 128 14.41 -5.51 -8.85
C THR A 128 13.70 -5.93 -7.58
N PHE A 129 13.48 -4.99 -6.66
CA PHE A 129 12.66 -5.23 -5.48
C PHE A 129 11.23 -5.57 -5.88
N VAL A 130 10.62 -6.48 -5.12
CA VAL A 130 9.30 -7.05 -5.38
C VAL A 130 8.23 -5.97 -5.62
N ASP A 131 8.28 -4.86 -4.87
CA ASP A 131 7.32 -3.76 -4.97
C ASP A 131 7.40 -2.99 -6.30
N THR A 132 8.56 -3.01 -6.97
CA THR A 132 8.81 -2.27 -8.22
C THR A 132 8.33 -3.05 -9.45
N GLY A 133 8.28 -4.38 -9.36
CA GLY A 133 7.96 -5.28 -10.47
C GLY A 133 6.64 -4.98 -11.20
N PRO A 134 5.49 -4.85 -10.53
CA PRO A 134 4.21 -4.64 -11.20
C PRO A 134 4.15 -3.37 -12.04
N ARG A 135 4.69 -2.27 -11.50
CA ARG A 135 4.71 -0.99 -12.20
C ARG A 135 5.61 -1.06 -13.43
N LEU A 136 6.80 -1.64 -13.27
CA LEU A 136 7.77 -1.84 -14.35
C LEU A 136 7.15 -2.58 -15.55
N ILE A 137 6.52 -3.74 -15.33
CA ILE A 137 5.96 -4.55 -16.43
C ILE A 137 4.71 -3.91 -17.07
N THR A 138 4.03 -3.03 -16.34
CA THR A 138 2.80 -2.38 -16.85
C THR A 138 3.12 -1.22 -17.79
N VAL A 139 4.24 -0.51 -17.56
CA VAL A 139 4.54 0.75 -18.25
C VAL A 139 5.80 0.70 -19.11
N THR A 140 6.42 -0.48 -19.22
CA THR A 140 7.62 -0.71 -20.03
C THR A 140 7.50 -2.05 -20.78
N HIS A 141 8.40 -2.29 -21.73
CA HIS A 141 8.47 -3.55 -22.46
C HIS A 141 9.31 -4.62 -21.72
N HIS A 142 9.75 -4.36 -20.50
CA HIS A 142 10.59 -5.28 -19.72
C HIS A 142 9.79 -6.37 -19.03
N SER A 143 10.49 -7.45 -18.66
CA SER A 143 9.99 -8.45 -17.72
C SER A 143 10.58 -8.20 -16.33
N ALA A 144 9.88 -8.63 -15.28
CA ALA A 144 10.37 -8.61 -13.90
C ALA A 144 10.39 -10.04 -13.33
N VAL A 145 11.34 -10.32 -12.43
CA VAL A 145 11.47 -11.64 -11.79
C VAL A 145 10.28 -11.96 -10.86
N ALA A 146 9.77 -10.96 -10.13
CA ALA A 146 8.59 -11.11 -9.29
C ALA A 146 7.83 -9.79 -9.08
N GLY A 147 6.58 -9.92 -8.63
CA GLY A 147 5.79 -8.87 -7.98
C GLY A 147 5.28 -9.34 -6.61
N PRO A 148 4.59 -8.49 -5.83
CA PRO A 148 4.18 -8.78 -4.45
C PRO A 148 2.95 -9.70 -4.40
N TYR A 149 3.04 -10.85 -5.05
CA TYR A 149 1.97 -11.84 -5.18
C TYR A 149 2.40 -13.14 -4.53
N HIS A 150 1.55 -13.69 -3.66
CA HIS A 150 1.82 -14.93 -2.92
C HIS A 150 2.05 -16.17 -3.80
N ARG A 151 1.77 -16.08 -5.11
CA ARG A 151 2.07 -17.13 -6.10
C ARG A 151 3.54 -17.17 -6.53
N ASN A 152 4.34 -16.17 -6.18
CA ASN A 152 5.75 -16.05 -6.56
C ASN A 152 6.70 -16.32 -5.36
N ALA A 153 6.31 -17.24 -4.46
CA ALA A 153 7.01 -17.44 -3.18
C ALA A 153 8.52 -17.65 -3.34
N GLN A 154 8.95 -18.54 -4.25
CA GLN A 154 10.37 -18.81 -4.48
C GLN A 154 11.12 -17.59 -5.02
N GLN A 155 10.55 -16.88 -6.00
CA GLN A 155 11.19 -15.72 -6.62
C GLN A 155 11.30 -14.56 -5.62
N ILE A 156 10.29 -14.37 -4.77
CA ILE A 156 10.30 -13.38 -3.69
C ILE A 156 11.43 -13.70 -2.71
N VAL A 157 11.55 -14.96 -2.26
CA VAL A 157 12.63 -15.40 -1.36
C VAL A 157 13.99 -15.19 -2.01
N ASP A 158 14.15 -15.54 -3.28
CA ASP A 158 15.41 -15.36 -4.00
C ASP A 158 15.80 -13.88 -4.15
N ILE A 159 14.84 -12.99 -4.44
CA ILE A 159 15.09 -11.54 -4.45
C ILE A 159 15.53 -11.04 -3.08
N MET A 160 14.89 -11.53 -2.00
CA MET A 160 15.28 -11.18 -0.64
C MET A 160 16.70 -11.65 -0.30
N LYS A 161 17.03 -12.90 -0.65
CA LYS A 161 18.37 -13.48 -0.46
C LYS A 161 19.41 -12.73 -1.27
N ALA A 162 19.16 -12.45 -2.54
CA ALA A 162 20.10 -11.73 -3.38
C ALA A 162 20.44 -10.35 -2.82
N PHE A 163 19.44 -9.55 -2.41
CA PHE A 163 19.72 -8.18 -1.94
C PHE A 163 20.27 -8.11 -0.51
N ARG A 164 19.98 -9.08 0.37
CA ARG A 164 20.52 -9.14 1.75
C ARG A 164 21.82 -9.94 1.87
N GLY A 165 22.04 -10.90 0.98
CA GLY A 165 23.17 -11.82 0.99
C GLY A 165 24.45 -11.21 0.46
N SER A 166 25.47 -12.04 0.29
CA SER A 166 26.76 -11.62 -0.26
C SER A 166 26.66 -11.33 -1.76
N GLU A 167 27.62 -10.57 -2.29
CA GLU A 167 27.73 -10.30 -3.73
C GLU A 167 27.79 -11.59 -4.58
N PRO A 168 28.56 -12.64 -4.22
CA PRO A 168 28.58 -13.89 -5.00
C PRO A 168 27.24 -14.62 -4.99
N GLU A 169 26.53 -14.62 -3.85
CA GLU A 169 25.18 -15.21 -3.75
C GLU A 169 24.19 -14.43 -4.62
N ALA A 170 24.26 -13.10 -4.58
CA ALA A 170 23.44 -12.23 -5.43
C ALA A 170 23.70 -12.51 -6.91
N HIS A 171 24.97 -12.62 -7.32
CA HIS A 171 25.34 -12.92 -8.70
C HIS A 171 24.77 -14.27 -9.16
N ALA A 172 24.92 -15.33 -8.36
CA ALA A 172 24.38 -16.65 -8.66
C ALA A 172 22.84 -16.63 -8.82
N ILE A 173 22.13 -15.93 -7.94
CA ILE A 173 20.66 -15.79 -8.01
C ILE A 173 20.23 -14.97 -9.23
N ILE A 174 20.92 -13.87 -9.52
CA ILE A 174 20.60 -13.00 -10.67
C ILE A 174 20.84 -13.76 -11.98
N ALA A 175 21.92 -14.54 -12.06
CA ALA A 175 22.24 -15.42 -13.17
C ALA A 175 21.19 -16.53 -13.36
N LYS A 176 20.68 -17.14 -12.27
CA LYS A 176 19.58 -18.12 -12.31
C LYS A 176 18.35 -17.60 -13.07
N TYR A 177 18.03 -16.31 -12.94
CA TYR A 177 16.90 -15.68 -13.63
C TYR A 177 17.25 -15.07 -14.99
N ARG A 178 18.51 -15.21 -15.43
CA ARG A 178 19.03 -14.61 -16.68
C ARG A 178 18.68 -13.12 -16.78
N ALA A 179 18.73 -12.40 -15.67
CA ALA A 179 18.42 -10.98 -15.67
C ALA A 179 19.45 -10.21 -16.50
N ASP A 180 18.97 -9.30 -17.33
CA ASP A 180 19.80 -8.42 -18.15
C ASP A 180 20.14 -7.13 -17.38
N TYR A 181 19.32 -6.79 -16.38
CA TYR A 181 19.42 -5.57 -15.62
C TYR A 181 19.18 -5.78 -14.13
N VAL A 182 19.83 -4.97 -13.30
CA VAL A 182 19.49 -4.76 -11.89
C VAL A 182 18.94 -3.35 -11.73
N LEU A 183 17.80 -3.19 -11.07
CA LEU A 183 17.14 -1.89 -10.84
C LEU A 183 16.83 -1.73 -9.36
N THR A 184 17.25 -0.63 -8.76
CA THR A 184 16.95 -0.28 -7.36
C THR A 184 16.35 1.12 -7.26
N CYS A 185 15.59 1.35 -6.19
CA CYS A 185 15.05 2.65 -5.81
C CYS A 185 15.67 3.08 -4.47
N PRO A 186 16.76 3.87 -4.48
CA PRO A 186 17.38 4.32 -3.24
C PRO A 186 16.40 5.07 -2.35
N ASN A 187 16.50 4.79 -1.05
CA ASN A 187 15.68 5.39 0.00
C ASN A 187 14.18 5.03 -0.03
N ALA A 188 13.69 4.16 -0.91
CA ALA A 188 12.35 3.60 -0.72
C ALA A 188 12.30 2.76 0.56
N SER A 189 11.14 2.68 1.20
CA SER A 189 10.95 1.99 2.50
C SER A 189 11.62 0.62 2.54
N THR A 190 11.31 -0.24 1.57
CA THR A 190 11.88 -1.61 1.47
C THR A 190 13.40 -1.58 1.38
N THR A 191 13.96 -0.72 0.54
CA THR A 191 15.42 -0.63 0.41
C THR A 191 16.09 -0.10 1.68
N THR A 192 15.44 0.80 2.43
CA THR A 192 15.99 1.27 3.71
C THR A 192 15.98 0.21 4.79
N ILE A 193 15.02 -0.72 4.76
CA ILE A 193 14.98 -1.88 5.65
C ILE A 193 16.13 -2.82 5.30
N PHE A 194 16.31 -3.15 4.02
CA PHE A 194 17.38 -4.05 3.59
C PHE A 194 18.76 -3.51 3.93
N ARG A 195 19.00 -2.20 3.75
CA ARG A 195 20.26 -1.58 4.16
C ARG A 195 20.46 -1.55 5.68
N ALA A 196 19.39 -1.49 6.46
CA ALA A 196 19.49 -1.51 7.92
C ALA A 196 19.74 -2.93 8.46
N GLU A 197 19.09 -3.93 7.88
CA GLU A 197 19.19 -5.33 8.30
C GLU A 197 20.46 -6.02 7.79
N ALA A 198 20.90 -5.68 6.58
CA ALA A 198 22.10 -6.22 5.95
C ALA A 198 22.96 -5.08 5.34
N PRO A 199 23.65 -4.28 6.18
CA PRO A 199 24.47 -3.15 5.70
C PRO A 199 25.58 -3.58 4.72
N GLU A 200 26.17 -4.76 4.96
CA GLU A 200 27.20 -5.36 4.11
C GLU A 200 26.63 -6.30 3.03
N GLY A 201 25.31 -6.46 2.98
CA GLY A 201 24.64 -7.22 1.94
C GLY A 201 24.75 -6.54 0.58
N PHE A 202 24.47 -7.27 -0.49
CA PHE A 202 24.63 -6.80 -1.86
C PHE A 202 23.94 -5.45 -2.13
N TYR A 203 22.72 -5.22 -1.64
CA TYR A 203 22.08 -3.90 -1.78
C TYR A 203 22.82 -2.80 -1.00
N GLY A 204 23.34 -3.11 0.19
CA GLY A 204 24.14 -2.18 0.99
C GLY A 204 25.40 -1.76 0.26
N GLN A 205 26.10 -2.70 -0.36
CA GLN A 205 27.26 -2.45 -1.22
C GLN A 205 26.89 -1.55 -2.42
N LEU A 206 25.82 -1.87 -3.16
CA LEU A 206 25.33 -1.02 -4.26
C LEU A 206 24.91 0.39 -3.80
N ALA A 207 24.38 0.51 -2.58
CA ALA A 207 24.01 1.79 -1.99
C ALA A 207 25.23 2.63 -1.58
N ASN A 208 26.37 1.99 -1.33
CA ASN A 208 27.67 2.59 -1.03
C ASN A 208 28.57 2.72 -2.27
N ASP A 209 27.99 2.59 -3.48
CA ASP A 209 28.69 2.68 -4.76
C ASP A 209 29.78 1.62 -4.98
N GLN A 210 29.73 0.52 -4.21
CA GLN A 210 30.55 -0.67 -4.43
C GLN A 210 29.85 -1.54 -5.48
N ILE A 211 30.25 -1.36 -6.74
CA ILE A 211 29.64 -2.04 -7.89
C ILE A 211 30.55 -3.20 -8.31
N PRO A 212 30.06 -4.46 -8.30
CA PRO A 212 30.86 -5.60 -8.76
C PRO A 212 31.16 -5.54 -10.25
N GLU A 213 32.22 -6.21 -10.70
CA GLU A 213 32.68 -6.18 -12.09
C GLU A 213 31.65 -6.70 -13.11
N TRP A 214 30.77 -7.61 -12.70
CA TRP A 214 29.67 -8.12 -13.54
C TRP A 214 28.48 -7.14 -13.66
N LEU A 215 28.55 -5.94 -13.07
CA LEU A 215 27.56 -4.88 -13.21
C LEU A 215 28.15 -3.62 -13.83
N THR A 216 27.61 -3.21 -14.97
CA THR A 216 27.93 -1.90 -15.58
C THR A 216 26.83 -0.89 -15.29
N PRO A 217 27.12 0.26 -14.64
CA PRO A 217 26.12 1.31 -14.39
C PRO A 217 25.49 1.84 -15.68
N ILE A 218 24.17 2.02 -15.68
CA ILE A 218 23.44 2.69 -16.76
C ILE A 218 23.12 4.12 -16.29
N PRO A 219 23.64 5.17 -16.96
CA PRO A 219 23.34 6.54 -16.59
C PRO A 219 21.85 6.82 -16.85
N LEU A 220 21.14 7.21 -15.80
CA LEU A 220 19.76 7.68 -15.88
C LEU A 220 19.70 9.21 -15.77
N PRO A 221 18.67 9.87 -16.33
CA PRO A 221 18.54 11.32 -16.27
C PRO A 221 18.63 11.85 -14.83
N LYS A 222 19.22 13.04 -14.68
CA LYS A 222 19.30 13.73 -13.38
C LYS A 222 17.89 13.86 -12.78
N GLY A 223 17.75 13.42 -11.53
CA GLY A 223 16.46 13.41 -10.84
C GLY A 223 15.65 12.11 -10.99
N SER A 224 16.15 11.11 -11.75
CA SER A 224 15.63 9.75 -11.68
C SER A 224 15.64 9.26 -10.23
N PRO A 225 14.55 8.67 -9.72
CA PRO A 225 14.55 8.06 -8.40
C PRO A 225 15.20 6.67 -8.41
N PHE A 226 15.52 6.13 -9.59
CA PHE A 226 16.08 4.81 -9.76
C PHE A 226 17.58 4.86 -10.00
N ARG A 227 18.25 3.76 -9.63
CA ARG A 227 19.58 3.39 -10.10
C ARG A 227 19.47 2.07 -10.86
N MET A 228 20.21 1.95 -11.96
CA MET A 228 20.12 0.79 -12.84
C MET A 228 21.51 0.38 -13.32
N TRP A 229 21.70 -0.93 -13.45
CA TRP A 229 22.93 -1.54 -13.96
C TRP A 229 22.58 -2.60 -15.00
N ARG A 230 23.46 -2.77 -15.99
CA ARG A 230 23.44 -3.89 -16.92
C ARG A 230 24.26 -5.03 -16.34
N VAL A 231 23.74 -6.25 -16.45
CA VAL A 231 24.48 -7.47 -16.12
C VAL A 231 25.41 -7.81 -17.29
N VAL A 232 26.71 -7.92 -17.00
CA VAL A 232 27.73 -8.38 -17.94
C VAL A 232 27.78 -9.90 -17.86
N ARG A 233 27.86 -10.58 -19.01
CA ARG A 233 27.95 -12.04 -19.12
C ARG A 233 29.34 -12.44 -19.55
#